data_AF-A0AAQ3WDF4-F1
#
_entry.id   AF-A0AAQ3WDF4-F1
#
_cell.length_a   1.000
_cell.length_b   1.000
_cell.length_c   1.000
_cell.angle_alpha   90.00
_cell.angle_beta   90.00
_cell.angle_gamma   90.00
#
_symmetry.space_group_name_H-M   'P 1'
#
loop_
_entity.id
_entity.type
_entity.pdbx_description
1 polymer ?
#
loop_
_entity_poly.entity_id
_entity_poly.type
_entity_poly.pdbx_seq_one_letter_code
_entity_poly.pdbx_strand_id
1 'polypeptide(L)'
;MAMPPSLRFLLLMLLLAGSGGATAAAFDLEEATIDSIHRAFAAGELTSRGLVGLYLRRIASLDPELHAIIELDPDGALAAADRADATALSSSGALPLLHGVPVLLKDNIAAAGALNATAGSLAIVGSRAARDAGVVERLRRAGAVLLGTASLSEWCNFRGPGIPAGWSPRGGQGRVRLYRFLFLGFANRFLGFFSAPRTVVTMQRRLIFGWLMQNPYVPWATTCSSSSGSAITAAANMAAVTLGTETDGSIMCPSSYNSVVGIKPTVGLTSRSGVIIISPRMDTVGPIARTVSDAVHVLEAIVGHDPRDAEATSMASKYIPECGYRQFSNLDGLRGKRLGILRKVFSEHFDIMRYFANAIIICFICK
;
A
#
# COMPACT_ATOMS: atom_id res chain seq x y z
N MET A 1 -64.18 -14.98 -27.90
CA MET A 1 -63.25 -15.81 -28.69
C MET A 1 -62.14 -16.30 -27.77
N ALA A 2 -62.13 -17.59 -27.44
CA ALA A 2 -61.11 -18.18 -26.57
C ALA A 2 -59.81 -18.37 -27.35
N MET A 3 -58.68 -17.86 -26.83
CA MET A 3 -57.37 -18.08 -27.44
C MET A 3 -57.01 -19.58 -27.44
N PRO A 4 -56.43 -20.11 -28.54
CA PRO A 4 -56.07 -21.51 -28.64
C PRO A 4 -54.98 -21.88 -27.62
N PRO A 5 -55.02 -23.10 -27.04
CA PRO A 5 -54.13 -23.52 -25.95
C PRO A 5 -52.64 -23.50 -26.34
N SER A 6 -52.30 -23.61 -27.63
CA SER A 6 -50.94 -23.49 -28.15
C SER A 6 -50.35 -22.07 -28.00
N LEU A 7 -51.20 -21.03 -28.07
CA LEU A 7 -50.76 -19.64 -27.93
C LEU A 7 -50.55 -19.24 -26.47
N ARG A 8 -51.31 -19.86 -25.54
CA ARG A 8 -51.11 -19.71 -24.09
C ARG A 8 -49.81 -20.34 -23.62
N PHE A 9 -49.43 -21.49 -24.21
CA PHE A 9 -48.18 -22.16 -23.89
C PHE A 9 -46.95 -21.38 -24.41
N LEU A 10 -47.06 -20.76 -25.58
CA LEU A 10 -46.02 -19.91 -26.14
C LEU A 10 -45.84 -18.59 -25.37
N LEU A 11 -46.94 -17.98 -24.92
CA LEU A 11 -46.90 -16.76 -24.09
C LEU A 11 -46.29 -17.02 -22.71
N LEU A 12 -46.56 -18.19 -22.11
CA LEU A 12 -45.97 -18.61 -20.83
C LEU A 12 -44.46 -18.89 -20.95
N MET A 13 -44.01 -19.46 -22.07
CA MET A 13 -42.59 -19.69 -22.35
C MET A 13 -41.82 -18.38 -22.62
N LEU A 14 -42.44 -17.39 -23.26
CA LEU A 14 -41.86 -16.05 -23.46
C LEU A 14 -41.81 -15.22 -22.16
N LEU A 15 -42.74 -15.43 -21.23
CA LEU A 15 -42.72 -14.80 -19.90
C LEU A 15 -41.70 -15.44 -18.94
N LEU A 16 -41.32 -16.71 -19.17
CA LEU A 16 -40.28 -17.42 -18.40
C LEU A 16 -38.86 -17.26 -18.98
N ALA A 17 -38.72 -16.76 -20.21
CA ALA A 17 -37.43 -16.47 -20.86
C ALA A 17 -36.92 -15.04 -20.62
N GLY A 18 -37.65 -14.23 -19.85
CA GLY A 18 -37.39 -12.80 -19.64
C GLY A 18 -36.57 -12.43 -18.40
N SER A 19 -36.03 -13.38 -17.64
CA SER A 19 -35.05 -13.09 -16.60
C SER A 19 -33.65 -13.25 -17.15
N GLY A 20 -33.24 -12.29 -17.98
CA GLY A 20 -31.83 -11.96 -18.10
C GLY A 20 -31.35 -11.59 -16.71
N GLY A 21 -30.80 -12.57 -15.98
CA GLY A 21 -30.13 -12.32 -14.71
C GLY A 21 -29.06 -11.28 -15.01
N ALA A 22 -29.30 -10.05 -14.55
CA ALA A 22 -28.25 -9.07 -14.48
C ALA A 22 -27.16 -9.70 -13.62
N THR A 23 -26.09 -10.19 -14.25
CA THR A 23 -24.86 -10.50 -13.55
C THR A 23 -24.52 -9.23 -12.79
N ALA A 24 -24.57 -9.28 -11.45
CA ALA A 24 -24.11 -8.19 -10.62
C ALA A 24 -22.76 -7.73 -11.19
N ALA A 25 -22.68 -6.47 -11.59
CA ALA A 25 -21.46 -5.94 -12.19
C ALA A 25 -20.31 -6.23 -11.22
N ALA A 26 -19.24 -6.86 -11.72
CA ALA A 26 -18.10 -7.18 -10.88
C ALA A 26 -17.52 -5.86 -10.32
N PHE A 27 -17.33 -5.79 -9.01
CA PHE A 27 -16.69 -4.63 -8.38
C PHE A 27 -15.30 -4.43 -8.97
N ASP A 28 -15.05 -3.23 -9.50
CA ASP A 28 -13.74 -2.87 -10.03
C ASP A 28 -12.78 -2.55 -8.87
N LEU A 29 -11.75 -3.39 -8.73
CA LEU A 29 -10.73 -3.24 -7.70
C LEU A 29 -9.72 -2.14 -8.06
N GLU A 30 -9.49 -1.90 -9.35
CA GLU A 30 -8.45 -0.99 -9.80
C GLU A 30 -8.84 0.44 -9.49
N GLU A 31 -7.94 1.16 -8.79
CA GLU A 31 -8.15 2.54 -8.35
C GLU A 31 -9.37 2.75 -7.43
N ALA A 32 -9.91 1.68 -6.85
CA ALA A 32 -10.98 1.77 -5.87
C ALA A 32 -10.53 2.59 -4.65
N THR A 33 -11.36 3.56 -4.24
CA THR A 33 -11.15 4.38 -3.05
C THR A 33 -11.87 3.78 -1.85
N ILE A 34 -11.51 4.20 -0.65
CA ILE A 34 -12.21 3.80 0.58
C ILE A 34 -13.71 4.19 0.48
N ASP A 35 -14.01 5.36 -0.08
CA ASP A 35 -15.40 5.81 -0.27
C ASP A 35 -16.17 4.96 -1.29
N SER A 36 -15.54 4.46 -2.37
CA SER A 36 -16.21 3.54 -3.30
C SER A 36 -16.38 2.15 -2.70
N ILE A 37 -15.41 1.67 -1.92
CA ILE A 37 -15.49 0.41 -1.17
C ILE A 37 -16.67 0.45 -0.19
N HIS A 38 -16.77 1.49 0.65
CA HIS A 38 -17.86 1.61 1.61
C HIS A 38 -19.23 1.75 0.93
N ARG A 39 -19.31 2.44 -0.21
CA ARG A 39 -20.55 2.50 -1.00
C ARG A 39 -20.97 1.12 -1.52
N ALA A 40 -20.01 0.33 -2.03
CA ALA A 40 -20.29 -1.03 -2.49
C ALA A 40 -20.72 -1.96 -1.33
N PHE A 41 -20.12 -1.80 -0.13
CA PHE A 41 -20.58 -2.49 1.07
C PHE A 41 -22.01 -2.11 1.45
N ALA A 42 -22.32 -0.81 1.47
CA ALA A 42 -23.66 -0.32 1.81
C ALA A 42 -24.74 -0.74 0.80
N ALA A 43 -24.36 -0.89 -0.48
CA ALA A 43 -25.23 -1.36 -1.55
C ALA A 43 -25.41 -2.89 -1.57
N GLY A 44 -24.64 -3.64 -0.78
CA GLY A 44 -24.62 -5.11 -0.81
C GLY A 44 -23.97 -5.69 -2.08
N GLU A 45 -23.27 -4.87 -2.86
CA GLU A 45 -22.58 -5.25 -4.09
C GLU A 45 -21.25 -5.96 -3.80
N LEU A 46 -20.67 -5.70 -2.64
CA LEU A 46 -19.41 -6.26 -2.20
C LEU A 46 -19.46 -6.53 -0.69
N THR A 47 -18.80 -7.59 -0.24
CA THR A 47 -18.54 -7.84 1.18
C THR A 47 -17.07 -7.61 1.51
N SER A 48 -16.76 -7.35 2.78
CA SER A 48 -15.37 -7.28 3.27
C SER A 48 -14.62 -8.57 2.93
N ARG A 49 -15.26 -9.74 3.13
CA ARG A 49 -14.68 -11.04 2.75
C ARG A 49 -14.37 -11.10 1.25
N GLY A 50 -15.31 -10.64 0.43
CA GLY A 50 -15.16 -10.58 -1.03
C GLY A 50 -13.99 -9.69 -1.45
N LEU A 51 -13.87 -8.51 -0.84
CA LEU A 51 -12.80 -7.55 -1.09
C LEU A 51 -11.43 -8.10 -0.68
N VAL A 52 -11.30 -8.72 0.50
CA VAL A 52 -10.07 -9.39 0.92
C VAL A 52 -9.69 -10.49 -0.07
N GLY A 53 -10.66 -11.30 -0.51
CA GLY A 53 -10.43 -12.31 -1.53
C GLY A 53 -9.92 -11.75 -2.86
N LEU A 54 -10.43 -10.58 -3.29
CA LEU A 54 -9.95 -9.88 -4.48
C LEU A 54 -8.49 -9.45 -4.35
N TYR A 55 -8.10 -8.83 -3.22
CA TYR A 55 -6.71 -8.43 -2.99
C TYR A 55 -5.76 -9.61 -2.86
N LEU A 56 -6.13 -10.68 -2.15
CA LEU A 56 -5.30 -11.88 -2.02
C LEU A 56 -5.03 -12.54 -3.38
N ARG A 57 -6.04 -12.62 -4.26
CA ARG A 57 -5.85 -13.10 -5.65
C ARG A 57 -4.91 -12.20 -6.45
N ARG A 58 -5.04 -10.88 -6.29
CA ARG A 58 -4.18 -9.93 -6.99
C ARG A 58 -2.72 -10.00 -6.51
N ILE A 59 -2.51 -10.10 -5.20
CA ILE A 59 -1.18 -10.33 -4.61
C ILE A 59 -0.56 -11.61 -5.16
N ALA A 60 -1.31 -12.71 -5.18
CA ALA A 60 -0.82 -13.99 -5.72
C ALA A 60 -0.42 -13.90 -7.21
N SER A 61 -1.05 -13.00 -7.98
CA SER A 61 -0.76 -12.79 -9.39
C SER A 61 0.47 -11.90 -9.62
N LEU A 62 0.59 -10.78 -8.89
CA LEU A 62 1.57 -9.73 -9.18
C LEU A 62 2.84 -9.80 -8.32
N ASP A 63 2.71 -10.20 -7.05
CA ASP A 63 3.85 -10.18 -6.12
C ASP A 63 4.99 -11.15 -6.47
N PRO A 64 4.77 -12.30 -7.16
CA PRO A 64 5.88 -13.10 -7.68
C PRO A 64 6.85 -12.34 -8.59
N GLU A 65 6.41 -11.23 -9.20
CA GLU A 65 7.26 -10.35 -10.02
C GLU A 65 7.68 -9.08 -9.26
N LEU A 66 6.80 -8.52 -8.43
CA LEU A 66 7.02 -7.24 -7.74
C LEU A 66 7.81 -7.36 -6.43
N HIS A 67 7.72 -8.51 -5.75
CA HIS A 67 8.37 -8.82 -4.48
C HIS A 67 8.13 -7.79 -3.36
N ALA A 68 6.94 -7.17 -3.36
CA ALA A 68 6.54 -6.10 -2.47
C ALA A 68 5.98 -6.61 -1.13
N ILE A 69 5.49 -7.85 -1.08
CA ILE A 69 4.95 -8.49 0.13
C ILE A 69 6.01 -9.38 0.76
N ILE A 70 6.14 -9.33 2.09
CA ILE A 70 7.07 -10.21 2.83
C ILE A 70 6.35 -11.31 3.62
N GLU A 71 5.15 -11.02 4.10
CA GLU A 71 4.32 -11.98 4.84
C GLU A 71 2.84 -11.64 4.70
N LEU A 72 1.99 -12.65 4.60
CA LEU A 72 0.53 -12.53 4.62
C LEU A 72 -0.03 -13.33 5.79
N ASP A 73 -1.20 -12.92 6.27
CA ASP A 73 -2.04 -13.72 7.17
C ASP A 73 -3.44 -13.91 6.53
N PRO A 74 -3.57 -14.75 5.48
CA PRO A 74 -4.82 -14.90 4.75
C PRO A 74 -5.98 -15.35 5.63
N ASP A 75 -5.73 -16.30 6.54
CA ASP A 75 -6.75 -16.85 7.43
C ASP A 75 -7.21 -15.80 8.45
N GLY A 76 -6.27 -15.09 9.07
CA GLY A 76 -6.58 -13.99 9.99
C GLY A 76 -7.31 -12.84 9.29
N ALA A 77 -6.91 -12.50 8.07
CA ALA A 77 -7.55 -11.48 7.25
C ALA A 77 -8.98 -11.86 6.87
N LEU A 78 -9.20 -13.07 6.36
CA LEU A 78 -10.53 -13.56 6.00
C LEU A 78 -11.44 -13.66 7.23
N ALA A 79 -10.94 -14.16 8.36
CA ALA A 79 -11.71 -14.20 9.60
C ALA A 79 -12.05 -12.81 10.14
N ALA A 80 -11.15 -11.83 10.00
CA ALA A 80 -11.43 -10.44 10.35
C ALA A 80 -12.48 -9.80 9.43
N ALA A 81 -12.42 -10.12 8.14
CA ALA A 81 -13.39 -9.65 7.17
C ALA A 81 -14.79 -10.25 7.41
N ASP A 82 -14.88 -11.53 7.72
CA ASP A 82 -16.15 -12.19 8.10
C ASP A 82 -16.78 -11.53 9.33
N ARG A 83 -15.97 -11.16 10.32
CA ARG A 83 -16.43 -10.42 11.51
C ARG A 83 -16.90 -9.00 11.17
N ALA A 84 -16.24 -8.32 10.23
CA ALA A 84 -16.69 -7.02 9.75
C ALA A 84 -18.06 -7.16 9.08
N ASP A 85 -18.23 -8.11 8.17
CA ASP A 85 -19.50 -8.37 7.49
C ASP A 85 -20.63 -8.71 8.49
N ALA A 86 -20.37 -9.55 9.49
CA ALA A 86 -21.34 -9.86 10.54
C ALA A 86 -21.71 -8.63 11.40
N THR A 87 -20.74 -7.75 11.67
CA THR A 87 -20.96 -6.50 12.40
C THR A 87 -21.81 -5.54 11.57
N ALA A 88 -21.58 -5.42 10.26
CA ALA A 88 -22.39 -4.60 9.37
C ALA A 88 -23.87 -5.02 9.37
N LEU A 89 -24.15 -6.33 9.42
CA LEU A 89 -25.52 -6.87 9.44
C LEU A 89 -26.27 -6.64 10.77
N SER A 90 -25.53 -6.53 11.88
CA SER A 90 -26.09 -6.42 13.23
C SER A 90 -26.06 -5.01 13.81
N SER A 91 -25.31 -4.09 13.18
CA SER A 91 -25.19 -2.71 13.62
C SER A 91 -26.43 -1.89 13.26
N SER A 92 -27.00 -1.20 14.24
CA SER A 92 -27.99 -0.14 14.03
C SER A 92 -27.38 1.26 13.96
N GLY A 93 -26.06 1.38 14.17
CA GLY A 93 -25.32 2.64 14.24
C GLY A 93 -24.26 2.78 13.14
N ALA A 94 -23.59 3.93 13.14
CA ALA A 94 -22.50 4.22 12.20
C ALA A 94 -21.35 3.22 12.36
N LEU A 95 -20.88 2.69 11.22
CA LEU A 95 -19.75 1.79 11.20
C LEU A 95 -18.42 2.53 11.41
N PRO A 96 -17.38 1.85 11.92
CA PRO A 96 -16.04 2.43 12.06
C PRO A 96 -15.48 3.01 10.75
N LEU A 97 -14.56 3.97 10.86
CA LEU A 97 -14.03 4.76 9.74
C LEU A 97 -13.41 3.92 8.61
N LEU A 98 -12.79 2.79 8.93
CA LEU A 98 -12.12 1.89 7.98
C LEU A 98 -12.77 0.51 8.00
N HIS A 99 -14.08 0.43 8.28
CA HIS A 99 -14.79 -0.82 8.48
C HIS A 99 -14.64 -1.76 7.28
N GLY A 100 -14.01 -2.91 7.51
CA GLY A 100 -13.79 -3.93 6.48
C GLY A 100 -12.72 -3.57 5.43
N VAL A 101 -12.02 -2.44 5.58
CA VAL A 101 -11.02 -1.99 4.61
C VAL A 101 -9.70 -2.75 4.80
N PRO A 102 -9.16 -3.40 3.75
CA PRO A 102 -7.90 -4.14 3.84
C PRO A 102 -6.67 -3.23 3.84
N VAL A 103 -5.81 -3.39 4.86
CA VAL A 103 -4.60 -2.60 5.09
C VAL A 103 -3.36 -3.51 5.10
N LEU A 104 -2.28 -3.05 4.47
CA LEU A 104 -0.96 -3.68 4.57
C LEU A 104 0.00 -2.83 5.41
N LEU A 105 0.78 -3.45 6.28
CA LEU A 105 1.71 -2.75 7.18
C LEU A 105 3.14 -2.87 6.66
N LYS A 106 4.02 -1.88 6.86
CA LYS A 106 5.45 -2.11 6.65
C LYS A 106 5.99 -3.09 7.71
N ASP A 107 6.88 -4.01 7.33
CA ASP A 107 7.39 -5.07 8.21
C ASP A 107 8.28 -4.63 9.39
N ASN A 108 8.39 -3.33 9.66
CA ASN A 108 8.95 -2.83 10.91
C ASN A 108 7.86 -2.40 11.92
N ILE A 109 6.59 -2.61 11.61
CA ILE A 109 5.42 -2.28 12.46
C ILE A 109 4.88 -3.57 13.06
N ALA A 110 4.86 -3.68 14.39
CA ALA A 110 4.34 -4.84 15.08
C ALA A 110 2.81 -4.97 14.95
N ALA A 111 2.36 -6.17 14.61
CA ALA A 111 0.99 -6.62 14.78
C ALA A 111 1.00 -7.92 15.59
N ALA A 112 0.23 -7.98 16.66
CA ALA A 112 0.06 -9.21 17.43
C ALA A 112 -0.65 -10.27 16.60
N GLY A 113 -0.26 -11.54 16.82
CA GLY A 113 -0.85 -12.71 16.17
C GLY A 113 0.15 -13.49 15.33
N ALA A 114 -0.22 -13.74 14.08
CA ALA A 114 0.56 -14.60 13.17
C ALA A 114 1.73 -13.88 12.48
N LEU A 115 1.62 -12.57 12.29
CA LEU A 115 2.60 -11.77 11.54
C LEU A 115 3.88 -11.51 12.35
N ASN A 116 5.02 -11.49 11.66
CA ASN A 116 6.27 -11.00 12.21
C ASN A 116 6.42 -9.49 11.93
N ALA A 117 7.28 -8.83 12.72
CA ALA A 117 7.79 -7.51 12.41
C ALA A 117 9.32 -7.56 12.47
N THR A 118 9.96 -7.78 11.32
CA THR A 118 11.37 -8.14 11.26
C THR A 118 12.30 -7.05 10.75
N ALA A 119 11.76 -5.91 10.30
CA ALA A 119 12.51 -4.91 9.56
C ALA A 119 13.32 -5.52 8.39
N GLY A 120 12.80 -6.59 7.76
CA GLY A 120 13.45 -7.35 6.70
C GLY A 120 14.61 -8.26 7.13
N SER A 121 14.94 -8.32 8.42
CA SER A 121 16.09 -9.05 8.95
C SER A 121 15.75 -10.51 9.27
N LEU A 122 16.63 -11.43 8.86
CA LEU A 122 16.51 -12.85 9.25
C LEU A 122 16.79 -13.06 10.75
N ALA A 123 17.48 -12.12 11.42
CA ALA A 123 17.90 -12.28 12.81
C ALA A 123 16.75 -12.29 13.82
N ILE A 124 15.59 -11.73 13.45
CA ILE A 124 14.42 -11.61 14.33
C ILE A 124 13.18 -12.32 13.78
N VAL A 125 13.35 -13.20 12.79
CA VAL A 125 12.29 -14.11 12.34
C VAL A 125 11.88 -15.03 13.49
N GLY A 126 10.58 -15.20 13.68
CA GLY A 126 10.02 -15.95 14.80
C GLY A 126 9.83 -15.12 16.07
N SER A 127 10.35 -13.89 16.11
CA SER A 127 10.04 -12.93 17.17
C SER A 127 8.64 -12.37 16.94
N ARG A 128 7.65 -13.01 17.57
CA ARG A 128 6.25 -12.57 17.53
C ARG A 128 6.04 -11.44 18.51
N ALA A 129 5.42 -10.36 18.05
CA ALA A 129 5.07 -9.26 18.93
C ALA A 129 3.99 -9.70 19.92
N ALA A 130 4.23 -9.48 21.21
CA ALA A 130 3.25 -9.78 22.26
C ALA A 130 2.01 -8.87 22.21
N ARG A 131 2.09 -7.75 21.48
CA ARG A 131 1.04 -6.73 21.36
C ARG A 131 1.13 -6.01 20.03
N ASP A 132 0.00 -5.45 19.60
CA ASP A 132 -0.06 -4.55 18.46
C ASP A 132 0.76 -3.27 18.72
N ALA A 133 1.32 -2.70 17.66
CA ALA A 133 1.81 -1.33 17.69
C ALA A 133 0.65 -0.36 17.93
N GLY A 134 0.93 0.81 18.50
CA GLY A 134 -0.12 1.79 18.85
C GLY A 134 -0.97 2.24 17.65
N VAL A 135 -0.38 2.29 16.45
CA VAL A 135 -1.09 2.56 15.19
C VAL A 135 -1.94 1.38 14.73
N VAL A 136 -1.51 0.14 14.98
CA VAL A 136 -2.24 -1.07 14.59
C VAL A 136 -3.47 -1.26 15.49
N GLU A 137 -3.35 -1.01 16.79
CA GLU A 137 -4.49 -1.01 17.71
C GLU A 137 -5.58 -0.03 17.26
N ARG A 138 -5.16 1.13 16.75
CA ARG A 138 -6.08 2.15 16.22
C ARG A 138 -6.71 1.73 14.90
N LEU A 139 -5.94 1.15 13.97
CA LEU A 139 -6.48 0.58 12.73
C LEU A 139 -7.53 -0.49 13.01
N ARG A 140 -7.26 -1.43 13.92
CA ARG A 140 -8.23 -2.47 14.30
C ARG A 140 -9.49 -1.87 14.92
N ARG A 141 -9.36 -0.86 15.77
CA ARG A 141 -10.50 -0.12 16.35
C ARG A 141 -11.31 0.63 15.29
N ALA A 142 -10.64 1.14 14.26
CA ALA A 142 -11.27 1.74 13.08
C ALA A 142 -11.89 0.68 12.15
N GLY A 143 -11.84 -0.61 12.47
CA GLY A 143 -12.48 -1.68 11.71
C GLY A 143 -11.67 -2.20 10.52
N ALA A 144 -10.40 -1.80 10.40
CA ALA A 144 -9.53 -2.23 9.32
C ALA A 144 -9.16 -3.73 9.41
N VAL A 145 -9.02 -4.37 8.26
CA VAL A 145 -8.58 -5.76 8.11
C VAL A 145 -7.10 -5.78 7.75
N LEU A 146 -6.25 -6.41 8.55
CA LEU A 146 -4.83 -6.52 8.22
C LEU A 146 -4.60 -7.69 7.26
N LEU A 147 -4.04 -7.41 6.08
CA LEU A 147 -3.68 -8.44 5.10
C LEU A 147 -2.36 -9.15 5.44
N GLY A 148 -1.42 -8.39 5.98
CA GLY A 148 -0.03 -8.84 6.14
C GLY A 148 0.95 -7.68 6.23
N THR A 149 2.21 -7.97 5.92
CA THR A 149 3.29 -7.01 5.91
C THR A 149 3.94 -6.86 4.53
N ALA A 150 4.23 -5.62 4.18
CA ALA A 150 5.00 -5.20 3.04
C ALA A 150 6.49 -5.31 3.35
N SER A 151 7.25 -5.72 2.35
CA SER A 151 8.70 -5.75 2.40
C SER A 151 9.28 -4.33 2.50
N LEU A 152 10.52 -4.22 2.98
CA LEU A 152 11.25 -2.96 3.11
C LEU A 152 12.72 -3.12 2.76
N SER A 153 13.45 -2.00 2.69
CA SER A 153 14.90 -2.03 2.79
C SER A 153 15.31 -2.41 4.21
N GLU A 154 16.17 -3.42 4.35
CA GLU A 154 16.53 -3.98 5.66
C GLU A 154 16.97 -2.91 6.68
N TRP A 155 16.51 -3.05 7.92
CA TRP A 155 16.74 -2.08 9.01
C TRP A 155 16.38 -0.65 8.62
N CYS A 156 15.30 -0.49 7.85
CA CYS A 156 14.83 0.81 7.37
C CYS A 156 15.92 1.59 6.60
N ASN A 157 16.79 0.88 5.86
CA ASN A 157 17.94 1.42 5.14
C ASN A 157 19.10 1.93 6.03
N PHE A 158 19.15 1.51 7.30
CA PHE A 158 20.17 1.91 8.27
C PHE A 158 21.13 0.77 8.63
N ARG A 159 21.43 -0.13 7.68
CA ARG A 159 22.38 -1.25 7.88
C ARG A 159 23.81 -0.93 7.46
N GLY A 160 24.01 -0.24 6.34
CA GLY A 160 25.33 0.06 5.81
C GLY A 160 25.30 0.64 4.40
N PRO A 161 26.42 1.23 3.93
CA PRO A 161 26.50 1.81 2.60
C PRO A 161 26.49 0.72 1.50
N GLY A 162 26.00 1.07 0.31
CA GLY A 162 26.07 0.20 -0.88
C GLY A 162 25.02 -0.93 -0.93
N ILE A 163 24.09 -0.98 0.02
CA ILE A 163 22.97 -1.92 -0.01
C ILE A 163 21.90 -1.37 -0.96
N PRO A 164 21.40 -2.17 -1.92
CA PRO A 164 20.35 -1.71 -2.83
C PRO A 164 19.06 -1.32 -2.10
N ALA A 165 18.42 -0.25 -2.56
CA ALA A 165 17.07 0.11 -2.14
C ALA A 165 16.09 -1.03 -2.46
N GLY A 166 15.16 -1.29 -1.55
CA GLY A 166 14.18 -2.37 -1.66
C GLY A 166 14.75 -3.78 -1.44
N TRP A 167 16.00 -3.91 -0.96
CA TRP A 167 16.58 -5.21 -0.63
C TRP A 167 16.41 -5.55 0.85
N SER A 168 15.97 -6.78 1.14
CA SER A 168 16.14 -7.41 2.44
C SER A 168 16.45 -8.91 2.28
N PRO A 169 17.20 -9.53 3.20
CA PRO A 169 17.46 -10.96 3.11
C PRO A 169 16.18 -11.79 3.30
N ARG A 170 15.25 -11.33 4.15
CA ARG A 170 13.99 -12.04 4.41
C ARG A 170 12.99 -11.93 3.27
N GLY A 171 12.93 -10.79 2.56
CA GLY A 171 11.99 -10.59 1.45
C GLY A 171 12.31 -11.40 0.18
N GLY A 172 13.26 -12.35 0.24
CA GLY A 172 13.60 -13.24 -0.86
C GLY A 172 14.57 -12.63 -1.87
N GLN A 173 14.93 -11.35 -1.73
CA GLN A 173 15.76 -10.62 -2.69
C GLN A 173 17.25 -11.05 -2.71
N GLY A 174 17.66 -11.96 -1.81
CA GLY A 174 19.00 -12.55 -1.75
C GLY A 174 19.14 -13.97 -2.30
N ARG A 175 18.07 -14.62 -2.80
CA ARG A 175 18.13 -16.02 -3.25
C ARG A 175 18.69 -16.13 -4.67
N VAL A 176 19.98 -16.46 -4.80
CA VAL A 176 20.57 -16.88 -6.08
C VAL A 176 20.06 -18.29 -6.42
N ARG A 177 19.13 -18.43 -7.37
CA ARG A 177 18.76 -19.75 -7.90
C ARG A 177 19.89 -20.24 -8.81
N LEU A 178 20.72 -21.15 -8.29
CA LEU A 178 21.92 -21.73 -8.93
C LEU A 178 21.68 -22.30 -10.36
N TYR A 179 20.43 -22.62 -10.69
CA TYR A 179 20.03 -23.27 -11.95
C TYR A 179 20.25 -22.46 -13.24
N ARG A 180 20.64 -21.18 -13.17
CA ARG A 180 20.89 -20.36 -14.38
C ARG A 180 22.37 -20.01 -14.61
N PHE A 181 23.25 -20.30 -13.66
CA PHE A 181 24.71 -20.09 -13.80
C PHE A 181 25.39 -21.13 -14.70
N LEU A 182 24.80 -22.32 -14.84
CA LEU A 182 25.29 -23.36 -15.76
C LEU A 182 25.30 -22.89 -17.23
N PHE A 183 24.44 -21.94 -17.60
CA PHE A 183 24.47 -21.32 -18.94
C PHE A 183 25.55 -20.24 -19.08
N LEU A 184 25.86 -19.51 -18.00
CA LEU A 184 26.83 -18.42 -18.01
C LEU A 184 28.28 -18.92 -18.03
N GLY A 185 28.56 -20.05 -17.35
CA GLY A 185 29.87 -20.70 -17.37
C GLY A 185 30.26 -21.25 -18.73
N PHE A 186 29.28 -21.63 -19.56
CA PHE A 186 29.53 -22.15 -20.91
C PHE A 186 29.79 -21.02 -21.92
N ALA A 187 29.09 -19.89 -21.80
CA ALA A 187 29.25 -18.75 -22.72
C ALA A 187 30.57 -17.98 -22.50
N ASN A 188 31.03 -17.82 -21.26
CA ASN A 188 32.28 -17.10 -20.95
C ASN A 188 33.55 -17.85 -21.33
N ARG A 189 33.49 -19.16 -21.62
CA ARG A 189 34.65 -19.93 -22.07
C ARG A 189 34.88 -19.84 -23.58
N PHE A 190 33.95 -19.25 -24.33
CA PHE A 190 34.01 -19.16 -25.80
C PHE A 190 34.22 -17.73 -26.34
N LEU A 191 34.05 -16.69 -25.52
CA LEU A 191 34.21 -15.30 -25.93
C LEU A 191 35.32 -14.63 -25.12
N GLY A 192 36.56 -14.96 -25.47
CA GLY A 192 37.71 -14.15 -25.09
C GLY A 192 37.66 -12.78 -25.77
N PHE A 193 37.92 -11.73 -24.99
CA PHE A 193 38.43 -10.43 -25.47
C PHE A 193 37.62 -9.72 -26.56
N PHE A 194 36.35 -9.38 -26.32
CA PHE A 194 35.73 -8.24 -26.99
C PHE A 194 34.81 -7.48 -26.03
N SER A 195 34.88 -6.14 -26.08
CA SER A 195 33.99 -5.24 -25.36
C SER A 195 32.55 -5.69 -25.52
N ALA A 196 31.91 -6.07 -24.41
CA ALA A 196 30.60 -6.68 -24.44
C ALA A 196 29.56 -5.73 -25.09
N PRO A 197 28.82 -6.16 -26.12
CA PRO A 197 27.78 -5.34 -26.72
C PRO A 197 26.69 -4.99 -25.70
N ARG A 198 26.03 -3.84 -25.86
CA ARG A 198 24.99 -3.32 -24.93
C ARG A 198 23.97 -4.38 -24.47
N THR A 199 23.65 -5.34 -25.33
CA THR A 199 22.77 -6.49 -25.07
C THR A 199 23.23 -7.39 -23.91
N VAL A 200 24.54 -7.58 -23.73
CA VAL A 200 25.13 -8.39 -22.65
C VAL A 200 25.04 -7.67 -21.30
N VAL A 201 25.18 -6.35 -21.29
CA VAL A 201 24.99 -5.51 -20.09
C VAL A 201 23.52 -5.53 -19.65
N THR A 202 22.57 -5.50 -20.59
CA THR A 202 21.14 -5.66 -20.29
C THR A 202 20.82 -7.05 -19.73
N MET A 203 21.52 -8.09 -20.21
CA MET A 203 21.36 -9.47 -19.73
C MET A 203 21.95 -9.70 -18.33
N GLN A 204 23.11 -9.10 -18.02
CA GLN A 204 23.69 -9.10 -16.66
C GLN A 204 22.81 -8.34 -15.67
N ARG A 205 22.19 -7.23 -16.06
CA ARG A 205 21.20 -6.54 -15.22
C ARG A 205 19.96 -7.39 -14.96
N ARG A 206 19.45 -8.11 -15.95
CA ARG A 206 18.36 -9.10 -15.75
C ARG A 206 18.69 -10.20 -14.74
N LEU A 207 19.96 -10.60 -14.62
CA LEU A 207 20.41 -11.67 -13.73
C LEU A 207 20.60 -11.22 -12.27
N ILE A 208 20.90 -9.94 -12.03
CA ILE A 208 21.13 -9.37 -10.69
C ILE A 208 19.86 -8.69 -10.13
N PHE A 209 19.05 -8.05 -10.99
CA PHE A 209 17.88 -7.26 -10.58
C PHE A 209 16.55 -8.03 -10.56
N GLY A 210 16.47 -9.21 -11.20
CA GLY A 210 15.23 -10.01 -11.24
C GLY A 210 14.79 -10.60 -9.89
N TRP A 211 15.42 -10.19 -8.80
CA TRP A 211 15.13 -10.62 -7.45
C TRP A 211 14.96 -9.44 -6.49
N LEU A 212 15.17 -8.18 -6.90
CA LEU A 212 14.86 -7.02 -6.06
C LEU A 212 13.38 -6.66 -6.16
N MET A 213 12.86 -5.87 -5.21
CA MET A 213 11.57 -5.21 -5.41
C MET A 213 11.57 -4.45 -6.73
N GLN A 214 10.50 -4.63 -7.51
CA GLN A 214 10.39 -4.01 -8.84
C GLN A 214 9.38 -2.87 -8.81
N ASN A 215 9.74 -1.75 -9.43
CA ASN A 215 8.84 -0.64 -9.62
C ASN A 215 7.77 -1.04 -10.65
N PRO A 216 6.46 -0.92 -10.35
CA PRO A 216 5.39 -1.43 -11.20
C PRO A 216 5.25 -0.67 -12.53
N TYR A 217 5.81 0.54 -12.62
CA TYR A 217 5.80 1.34 -13.86
C TYR A 217 7.00 1.04 -14.76
N VAL A 218 8.18 0.89 -14.17
CA VAL A 218 9.41 0.60 -14.87
C VAL A 218 10.22 -0.41 -14.04
N PRO A 219 10.19 -1.71 -14.36
CA PRO A 219 10.78 -2.78 -13.54
C PRO A 219 12.22 -2.56 -13.08
N TRP A 220 13.03 -1.85 -13.86
CA TRP A 220 14.45 -1.59 -13.60
C TRP A 220 14.73 -0.23 -12.93
N ALA A 221 13.69 0.58 -12.73
CA ALA A 221 13.80 1.84 -12.01
C ALA A 221 13.89 1.57 -10.51
N THR A 222 14.50 2.51 -9.79
CA THR A 222 14.52 2.46 -8.33
C THR A 222 13.08 2.56 -7.79
N THR A 223 12.79 1.77 -6.77
CA THR A 223 11.55 1.84 -5.98
C THR A 223 11.63 2.89 -4.88
N CYS A 224 12.79 3.55 -4.76
CA CYS A 224 13.26 4.23 -3.55
C CYS A 224 13.12 3.34 -2.29
N SER A 225 13.25 3.92 -1.10
CA SER A 225 13.46 3.24 0.18
C SER A 225 13.03 4.14 1.34
N SER A 226 12.67 3.64 2.52
CA SER A 226 12.65 2.22 2.92
C SER A 226 11.28 1.57 2.87
N SER A 227 10.18 2.33 2.74
CA SER A 227 8.81 1.80 2.63
C SER A 227 8.46 1.37 1.19
N SER A 228 9.42 0.74 0.51
CA SER A 228 9.33 0.37 -0.91
C SER A 228 8.16 -0.58 -1.18
N GLY A 229 8.01 -1.65 -0.39
CA GLY A 229 6.92 -2.61 -0.55
C GLY A 229 5.54 -1.99 -0.33
N SER A 230 5.40 -1.08 0.65
CA SER A 230 4.15 -0.36 0.90
C SER A 230 3.73 0.48 -0.31
N ALA A 231 4.68 1.22 -0.90
CA ALA A 231 4.40 2.05 -2.08
C ALA A 231 4.09 1.22 -3.33
N ILE A 232 4.84 0.16 -3.59
CA ILE A 232 4.58 -0.76 -4.72
C ILE A 232 3.21 -1.44 -4.55
N THR A 233 2.89 -1.89 -3.33
CA THR A 233 1.58 -2.50 -3.02
C THR A 233 0.43 -1.54 -3.31
N ALA A 234 0.55 -0.30 -2.87
CA ALA A 234 -0.47 0.72 -3.12
C ALA A 234 -0.63 0.99 -4.63
N ALA A 235 0.48 1.18 -5.34
CA ALA A 235 0.52 1.46 -6.77
C ALA A 235 -0.01 0.31 -7.63
N ALA A 236 0.26 -0.93 -7.24
CA ALA A 236 -0.17 -2.13 -7.95
C ALA A 236 -1.58 -2.60 -7.55
N ASN A 237 -2.33 -1.82 -6.76
CA ASN A 237 -3.67 -2.17 -6.26
C ASN A 237 -3.70 -3.49 -5.45
N MET A 238 -2.61 -3.83 -4.75
CA MET A 238 -2.52 -5.08 -3.96
C MET A 238 -3.07 -4.95 -2.53
N ALA A 239 -3.42 -3.73 -2.11
CA ALA A 239 -4.18 -3.43 -0.89
C ALA A 239 -4.98 -2.14 -1.10
N ALA A 240 -6.01 -1.91 -0.29
CA ALA A 240 -6.76 -0.65 -0.36
C ALA A 240 -5.86 0.53 0.03
N VAL A 241 -5.12 0.37 1.13
CA VAL A 241 -4.15 1.34 1.65
C VAL A 241 -3.02 0.61 2.38
N THR A 242 -1.91 1.32 2.60
CA THR A 242 -0.75 0.76 3.31
C THR A 242 -0.20 1.75 4.34
N LEU A 243 0.57 1.24 5.30
CA LEU A 243 1.39 2.07 6.19
C LEU A 243 2.87 1.99 5.81
N GLY A 244 3.56 3.12 5.94
CA GLY A 244 5.01 3.24 5.89
C GLY A 244 5.56 3.90 7.15
N THR A 245 6.88 3.94 7.25
CA THR A 245 7.59 4.68 8.31
C THR A 245 8.66 5.55 7.70
N GLU A 246 8.87 6.73 8.28
CA GLU A 246 9.89 7.66 7.81
C GLU A 246 10.73 8.23 8.95
N THR A 247 12.04 8.11 8.77
CA THR A 247 13.07 8.88 9.47
C THR A 247 13.49 10.07 8.60
N ASP A 248 13.88 9.79 7.35
CA ASP A 248 14.19 10.79 6.33
C ASP A 248 13.84 10.20 4.95
N GLY A 249 12.82 10.76 4.29
CA GLY A 249 12.36 10.39 2.94
C GLY A 249 11.70 9.00 2.81
N SER A 250 11.70 8.16 3.84
CA SER A 250 11.28 6.76 3.73
C SER A 250 9.78 6.47 3.51
N ILE A 251 8.91 7.47 3.55
CA ILE A 251 7.52 7.48 3.06
C ILE A 251 7.45 8.30 1.77
N MET A 252 7.95 9.54 1.80
CA MET A 252 7.80 10.49 0.70
C MET A 252 8.50 10.03 -0.59
N CYS A 253 9.73 9.52 -0.49
CA CYS A 253 10.52 9.07 -1.62
C CYS A 253 9.92 7.84 -2.32
N PRO A 254 9.65 6.70 -1.64
CA PRO A 254 9.03 5.57 -2.32
C PRO A 254 7.63 5.91 -2.84
N SER A 255 6.88 6.79 -2.18
CA SER A 255 5.59 7.26 -2.71
C SER A 255 5.75 8.02 -4.03
N SER A 256 6.71 8.95 -4.09
CA SER A 256 7.01 9.71 -5.32
C SER A 256 7.51 8.83 -6.47
N TYR A 257 8.36 7.84 -6.18
CA TYR A 257 8.95 6.97 -7.21
C TYR A 257 7.98 5.92 -7.75
N ASN A 258 6.92 5.60 -6.99
CA ASN A 258 5.87 4.66 -7.40
C ASN A 258 4.53 5.37 -7.62
N SER A 259 4.55 6.68 -7.88
CA SER A 259 3.36 7.48 -8.27
C SER A 259 2.15 7.33 -7.33
N VAL A 260 2.37 7.29 -6.02
CA VAL A 260 1.31 7.24 -5.00
C VAL A 260 1.46 8.39 -4.00
N VAL A 261 0.41 8.63 -3.22
CA VAL A 261 0.40 9.62 -2.14
C VAL A 261 1.01 9.00 -0.88
N GLY A 262 1.99 9.71 -0.31
CA GLY A 262 2.52 9.42 1.02
C GLY A 262 2.37 10.64 1.92
N ILE A 263 1.92 10.44 3.16
CA ILE A 263 1.89 11.51 4.16
C ILE A 263 2.89 11.14 5.25
N LYS A 264 3.93 11.96 5.40
CA LYS A 264 4.80 11.94 6.58
C LYS A 264 4.28 12.94 7.61
N PRO A 265 3.58 12.52 8.67
CA PRO A 265 3.03 13.47 9.63
C PRO A 265 4.12 14.14 10.48
N THR A 266 3.70 15.13 11.28
CA THR A 266 4.53 15.71 12.34
C THR A 266 4.96 14.60 13.31
N VAL A 267 6.23 14.61 13.73
CA VAL A 267 6.73 13.64 14.72
C VAL A 267 5.87 13.72 15.98
N GLY A 268 5.42 12.55 16.46
CA GLY A 268 4.51 12.44 17.60
C GLY A 268 3.03 12.51 17.26
N LEU A 269 2.61 12.86 16.03
CA LEU A 269 1.18 12.87 15.70
C LEU A 269 0.57 11.44 15.70
N THR A 270 1.39 10.47 15.32
CA THR A 270 1.08 9.04 15.34
C THR A 270 2.04 8.32 16.29
N SER A 271 1.54 7.36 17.06
CA SER A 271 2.36 6.55 17.97
C SER A 271 3.44 5.74 17.23
N ARG A 272 4.61 5.63 17.85
CA ARG A 272 5.73 4.77 17.40
C ARG A 272 5.91 3.56 18.31
N SER A 273 5.05 3.39 19.30
CA SER A 273 5.07 2.22 20.18
C SER A 273 4.85 0.95 19.37
N GLY A 274 5.74 -0.04 19.54
CA GLY A 274 5.71 -1.29 18.76
C GLY A 274 6.24 -1.16 17.33
N VAL A 275 6.98 -0.10 17.01
CA VAL A 275 7.66 0.07 15.72
C VAL A 275 9.17 -0.06 15.93
N ILE A 276 9.86 -0.80 15.06
CA ILE A 276 11.33 -0.80 15.03
C ILE A 276 11.77 0.53 14.39
N ILE A 277 12.28 1.42 15.25
CA ILE A 277 12.66 2.80 14.90
C ILE A 277 14.18 2.95 14.70
N ILE A 278 14.57 3.96 13.91
CA ILE A 278 15.95 4.46 13.79
C ILE A 278 16.17 5.61 14.77
N SER A 279 15.32 6.65 14.73
CA SER A 279 15.53 7.87 15.50
C SER A 279 14.26 8.35 16.19
N PRO A 280 14.24 8.44 17.54
CA PRO A 280 13.09 9.00 18.25
C PRO A 280 12.86 10.49 17.98
N ARG A 281 13.76 11.18 17.28
CA ARG A 281 13.59 12.60 16.91
C ARG A 281 12.91 12.82 15.56
N MET A 282 12.93 11.80 14.70
CA MET A 282 12.53 11.94 13.30
C MET A 282 11.47 10.92 12.90
N ASP A 283 11.48 9.74 13.53
CA ASP A 283 10.63 8.64 13.14
C ASP A 283 9.15 8.95 13.33
N THR A 284 8.39 8.59 12.31
CA THR A 284 6.93 8.65 12.33
C THR A 284 6.33 7.56 11.44
N VAL A 285 5.07 7.22 11.69
CA VAL A 285 4.30 6.28 10.88
C VAL A 285 3.31 7.08 10.06
N GLY A 286 3.18 6.76 8.77
CA GLY A 286 2.29 7.50 7.90
C GLY A 286 1.64 6.62 6.84
N PRO A 287 0.47 7.06 6.32
CA PRO A 287 -0.23 6.35 5.27
C PRO A 287 0.44 6.51 3.92
N ILE A 288 0.37 5.46 3.11
CA ILE A 288 0.68 5.45 1.68
C ILE A 288 -0.53 4.86 0.93
N ALA A 289 -1.11 5.65 0.03
CA ALA A 289 -2.34 5.32 -0.68
C ALA A 289 -2.35 5.93 -2.10
N ARG A 290 -3.28 5.51 -2.96
CA ARG A 290 -3.39 6.03 -4.34
C ARG A 290 -3.97 7.45 -4.38
N THR A 291 -4.84 7.80 -3.43
CA THR A 291 -5.48 9.12 -3.37
C THR A 291 -5.18 9.85 -2.06
N VAL A 292 -5.27 11.18 -2.10
CA VAL A 292 -5.16 12.02 -0.89
C VAL A 292 -6.31 11.71 0.08
N SER A 293 -7.52 11.46 -0.43
CA SER A 293 -8.68 11.12 0.42
C SER A 293 -8.41 9.85 1.23
N ASP A 294 -7.90 8.79 0.60
CA ASP A 294 -7.63 7.53 1.29
C ASP A 294 -6.49 7.66 2.30
N ALA A 295 -5.43 8.40 1.95
CA ALA A 295 -4.36 8.69 2.88
C ALA A 295 -4.87 9.45 4.12
N VAL A 296 -5.79 10.40 3.93
CA VAL A 296 -6.39 11.17 5.03
C VAL A 296 -7.31 10.30 5.90
N HIS A 297 -8.12 9.40 5.31
CA HIS A 297 -8.91 8.43 6.06
C HIS A 297 -8.04 7.59 7.01
N VAL A 298 -6.90 7.11 6.51
CA VAL A 298 -5.96 6.33 7.32
C VAL A 298 -5.27 7.20 8.36
N LEU A 299 -4.83 8.41 8.00
CA LEU A 299 -4.23 9.34 8.96
C LEU A 299 -5.18 9.58 10.13
N GLU A 300 -6.43 9.95 9.85
CA GLU A 300 -7.48 10.18 10.84
C GLU A 300 -7.68 8.97 11.76
N ALA A 301 -7.60 7.74 11.22
CA ALA A 301 -7.69 6.53 12.02
C ALA A 301 -6.49 6.34 12.99
N ILE A 302 -5.27 6.73 12.61
CA ILE A 302 -4.04 6.36 13.35
C ILE A 302 -3.46 7.48 14.23
N VAL A 303 -3.93 8.71 14.11
CA VAL A 303 -3.46 9.82 14.97
C VAL A 303 -3.91 9.65 16.43
N GLY A 304 -3.17 10.28 17.35
CA GLY A 304 -3.61 10.45 18.74
C GLY A 304 -2.55 10.17 19.79
N HIS A 305 -2.85 10.59 21.01
CA HIS A 305 -2.03 10.34 22.19
C HIS A 305 -1.92 8.84 22.48
N ASP A 306 -0.70 8.34 22.68
CA ASP A 306 -0.44 6.99 23.16
C ASP A 306 0.41 7.05 24.44
N PRO A 307 -0.06 6.52 25.58
CA PRO A 307 0.69 6.56 26.83
C PRO A 307 2.04 5.83 26.75
N ARG A 308 2.22 4.88 25.82
CA ARG A 308 3.50 4.18 25.61
C ARG A 308 4.48 4.95 24.73
N ASP A 309 4.02 6.05 24.15
CA ASP A 309 4.80 7.01 23.37
C ASP A 309 4.41 8.44 23.78
N ALA A 310 4.21 8.64 25.09
CA ALA A 310 3.64 9.87 25.62
C ALA A 310 4.55 11.08 25.36
N GLU A 311 5.88 10.89 25.42
CA GLU A 311 6.86 11.96 25.20
C GLU A 311 6.69 12.61 23.83
N ALA A 312 6.47 11.82 22.78
CA ALA A 312 6.24 12.37 21.45
C ALA A 312 4.77 12.76 21.23
N THR A 313 3.82 11.95 21.70
CA THR A 313 2.40 12.11 21.32
C THR A 313 1.61 13.11 22.16
N SER A 314 2.08 13.48 23.36
CA SER A 314 1.36 14.39 24.26
C SER A 314 1.16 15.80 23.68
N MET A 315 2.17 16.34 22.99
CA MET A 315 2.08 17.68 22.43
C MET A 315 1.41 17.68 21.06
N ALA A 316 1.77 16.75 20.19
CA ALA A 316 1.20 16.68 18.84
C ALA A 316 -0.30 16.38 18.84
N SER A 317 -0.78 15.56 19.79
CA SER A 317 -2.21 15.21 19.89
C SER A 317 -3.12 16.41 20.16
N LYS A 318 -2.60 17.49 20.77
CA LYS A 318 -3.34 18.75 21.01
C LYS A 318 -3.70 19.50 19.72
N TYR A 319 -3.03 19.19 18.62
CA TYR A 319 -3.25 19.82 17.31
C TYR A 319 -4.11 18.96 16.38
N ILE A 320 -4.65 17.84 16.88
CA ILE A 320 -5.61 17.05 16.10
C ILE A 320 -6.92 17.84 16.03
N PRO A 321 -7.44 18.12 14.82
CA PRO A 321 -8.69 18.86 14.66
C PRO A 321 -9.88 18.10 15.25
N GLU A 322 -10.79 18.81 15.94
CA GLU A 322 -11.98 18.21 16.56
C GLU A 322 -12.88 17.49 15.54
N CYS A 323 -13.05 18.06 14.34
CA CYS A 323 -13.84 17.46 13.25
C CYS A 323 -13.03 16.53 12.33
N GLY A 324 -11.82 16.10 12.74
CA GLY A 324 -10.96 15.22 11.95
C GLY A 324 -10.21 15.94 10.81
N TYR A 325 -9.42 15.18 10.03
CA TYR A 325 -8.66 15.74 8.91
C TYR A 325 -9.46 15.76 7.61
N ARG A 326 -10.47 14.90 7.47
CA ARG A 326 -11.31 14.83 6.26
C ARG A 326 -12.03 16.13 5.94
N GLN A 327 -12.30 16.97 6.94
CA GLN A 327 -12.89 18.29 6.75
C GLN A 327 -12.06 19.21 5.82
N PHE A 328 -10.76 18.92 5.63
CA PHE A 328 -9.88 19.71 4.77
C PHE A 328 -9.83 19.24 3.32
N SER A 329 -10.56 18.18 2.95
CA SER A 329 -10.71 17.73 1.58
C SER A 329 -11.60 18.69 0.78
N ASN A 330 -10.99 19.80 0.34
CA ASN A 330 -11.65 20.89 -0.38
C ASN A 330 -11.01 21.08 -1.75
N LEU A 331 -11.83 21.02 -2.82
CA LEU A 331 -11.40 21.27 -4.20
C LEU A 331 -10.83 22.69 -4.37
N ASP A 332 -11.35 23.66 -3.64
CA ASP A 332 -10.87 25.05 -3.62
C ASP A 332 -9.80 25.29 -2.55
N GLY A 333 -9.20 24.23 -1.99
CA GLY A 333 -8.26 24.33 -0.86
C GLY A 333 -7.05 25.22 -1.12
N LEU A 334 -6.64 25.36 -2.38
CA LEU A 334 -5.53 26.22 -2.83
C LEU A 334 -5.92 27.69 -2.98
N ARG A 335 -7.22 28.03 -3.02
CA ARG A 335 -7.69 29.41 -3.19
C ARG A 335 -7.18 30.30 -2.05
N GLY A 336 -6.56 31.41 -2.41
CA GLY A 336 -5.95 32.36 -1.47
C GLY A 336 -4.68 31.85 -0.74
N LYS A 337 -4.18 30.64 -1.03
CA LYS A 337 -2.95 30.13 -0.40
C LYS A 337 -1.69 30.70 -1.04
N ARG A 338 -0.64 30.86 -0.25
CA ARG A 338 0.69 31.28 -0.70
C ARG A 338 1.63 30.07 -0.67
N LEU A 339 2.13 29.67 -1.83
CA LEU A 339 3.05 28.53 -1.97
C LEU A 339 4.47 29.05 -2.24
N GLY A 340 5.44 28.59 -1.44
CA GLY A 340 6.86 28.82 -1.67
C GLY A 340 7.45 27.70 -2.53
N ILE A 341 8.12 28.03 -3.64
CA ILE A 341 8.73 27.05 -4.55
C ILE A 341 10.22 26.97 -4.26
N LEU A 342 10.69 25.81 -3.80
CA LEU A 342 12.11 25.55 -3.50
C LEU A 342 12.93 25.27 -4.78
N ARG A 343 13.19 26.31 -5.59
CA ARG A 343 13.83 26.16 -6.92
C ARG A 343 15.26 25.60 -6.88
N LYS A 344 16.06 25.98 -5.88
CA LYS A 344 17.49 25.61 -5.78
C LYS A 344 17.70 24.10 -5.61
N VAL A 345 16.70 23.38 -5.09
CA VAL A 345 16.78 21.93 -4.88
C VAL A 345 16.56 21.15 -6.18
N PHE A 346 15.84 21.73 -7.14
CA PHE A 346 15.43 21.04 -8.37
C PHE A 346 16.16 21.54 -9.63
N SER A 347 16.95 22.62 -9.55
CA SER A 347 17.50 23.37 -10.69
C SER A 347 18.41 22.60 -11.66
N GLU A 348 18.87 21.41 -11.31
CA GLU A 348 19.86 20.66 -12.12
C GLU A 348 19.23 19.66 -13.10
N HIS A 349 17.91 19.48 -13.11
CA HIS A 349 17.25 18.45 -13.92
C HIS A 349 16.21 19.08 -14.86
N PHE A 350 16.56 19.22 -16.14
CA PHE A 350 15.76 19.94 -17.15
C PHE A 350 14.34 19.36 -17.34
N ASP A 351 14.17 18.03 -17.32
CA ASP A 351 12.86 17.38 -17.45
C ASP A 351 11.98 17.59 -16.22
N ILE A 352 12.58 17.63 -15.03
CA ILE A 352 11.88 17.90 -13.77
C ILE A 352 11.31 19.32 -13.78
N MET A 353 12.02 20.29 -14.37
CA MET A 353 11.53 21.67 -14.49
C MET A 353 10.23 21.77 -15.30
N ARG A 354 10.01 20.93 -16.31
CA ARG A 354 8.78 20.93 -17.11
C ARG A 354 7.57 20.43 -16.31
N TYR A 355 7.73 19.35 -15.56
CA TYR A 355 6.68 18.86 -14.66
C TYR A 355 6.42 19.83 -13.50
N PHE A 356 7.48 20.42 -12.94
CA PHE A 356 7.36 21.48 -11.95
C PHE A 356 6.62 22.70 -12.49
N ALA A 357 6.92 23.14 -13.71
CA ALA A 357 6.21 24.25 -14.35
C ALA A 357 4.72 23.94 -14.50
N ASN A 358 4.35 22.72 -14.93
CA ASN A 358 2.95 22.30 -15.01
C ASN A 358 2.27 22.26 -13.64
N ALA A 359 2.93 21.73 -12.60
CA ALA A 359 2.40 21.73 -11.24
C ALA A 359 2.21 23.15 -10.70
N ILE A 360 3.15 24.06 -10.99
CA ILE A 360 3.04 25.48 -10.64
C ILE A 360 1.86 26.12 -11.38
N ILE A 361 1.69 25.86 -12.68
CA ILE A 361 0.57 26.38 -13.49
C ILE A 361 -0.76 25.93 -12.90
N ILE A 362 -0.93 24.64 -12.59
CA ILE A 362 -2.14 24.12 -11.93
C ILE A 362 -2.40 24.87 -10.62
N CYS A 363 -1.37 25.02 -9.78
CA CYS A 363 -1.47 25.77 -8.53
C CYS A 363 -1.79 27.27 -8.72
N PHE A 364 -1.43 27.89 -9.85
CA PHE A 364 -1.79 29.27 -10.17
C PHE A 364 -3.22 29.39 -10.73
N ILE A 365 -3.68 28.42 -11.52
CA ILE A 365 -5.06 28.36 -12.02
C ILE A 365 -6.04 28.15 -10.87
N CYS A 366 -5.67 27.35 -9.86
CA CYS A 366 -6.50 27.08 -8.69
C CYS A 366 -6.49 28.18 -7.61
N LYS A 367 -5.78 29.30 -7.81
CA LYS A 367 -5.77 30.46 -6.89
C LYS A 367 -6.85 31.47 -7.26
#